data_AF-A0A978SSJ2-F1
#
_entry.id   AF-A0A978SSJ2-F1
#
_cell.length_a   1.000
_cell.length_b   1.000
_cell.length_c   1.000
_cell.angle_alpha   90.00
_cell.angle_beta   90.00
_cell.angle_gamma   90.00
#
_symmetry.space_group_name_H-M   'P 1'
#
loop_
_entity.id
_entity.type
_entity.pdbx_description
1 polymer ?
#
loop_
_entity_poly.entity_id
_entity_poly.type
_entity_poly.pdbx_seq_one_letter_code
_entity_poly.pdbx_strand_id
1 'polypeptide(L)'
;MTTEKFKQTLSLKTRLLPQALAASWLGASFLVVPIILPVPILAAVLADWGLEPHTNRLELLIEQATQPRLSVFNQPPRIVIDLPNTKLAVKPINEYYEGDVRRIQIEQFPAGGSRIVLEFQPNMVLDPARVQMQKLASQVDIGAFRDRWVVRPAFVEGTTAFPMPSPSNSVVISVPPPAVNTPSQGNFPSSTLPGLPVDMSGIPSRTVSPSVVVPPLAPRHNSKPGVLLPKGTVLNLRYSGNEIVTLERGVDRYEVLLLNEAVRDPTGNVIIPADTPFIGYFETNSKGSRFVVKAITLDGRNLPISARSERLRHLLVLDPGEVVSVRLTEAMR
;
A
#
# COMPACT_ATOMS: atom_id res chain seq x y z
N MET A 1 20.42 109.79 -41.83
CA MET A 1 20.07 109.65 -43.24
C MET A 1 20.19 108.19 -43.59
N THR A 2 19.03 107.60 -43.84
CA THR A 2 18.75 106.37 -44.60
C THR A 2 19.95 105.73 -45.31
N THR A 3 20.28 104.46 -45.04
CA THR A 3 20.76 103.51 -46.08
C THR A 3 20.75 102.08 -45.51
N GLU A 4 19.63 101.36 -45.51
CA GLU A 4 18.98 100.62 -46.61
C GLU A 4 19.79 99.44 -47.19
N LYS A 5 19.36 98.26 -46.74
CA LYS A 5 19.14 97.01 -47.49
C LYS A 5 19.61 96.97 -48.95
N PHE A 6 20.25 95.86 -49.32
CA PHE A 6 19.90 95.22 -50.59
C PHE A 6 20.04 93.69 -50.56
N LYS A 7 19.14 93.08 -51.32
CA LYS A 7 18.89 91.66 -51.56
C LYS A 7 20.08 90.94 -52.20
N GLN A 8 20.17 89.62 -52.01
CA GLN A 8 20.10 88.68 -53.13
C GLN A 8 19.79 87.23 -52.69
N THR A 9 18.81 86.68 -53.42
CA THR A 9 18.52 85.29 -53.84
C THR A 9 19.73 84.35 -53.90
N LEU A 10 19.63 83.02 -53.72
CA LEU A 10 18.70 82.08 -54.35
C LEU A 10 18.67 80.75 -53.55
N SER A 11 17.51 80.11 -53.55
CA SER A 11 17.20 78.83 -52.90
C SER A 11 17.66 77.64 -53.75
N LEU A 12 18.04 76.51 -53.15
CA LEU A 12 17.14 75.34 -53.09
C LEU A 12 17.73 74.15 -52.28
N LYS A 13 17.00 73.87 -51.19
CA LYS A 13 16.56 72.55 -50.71
C LYS A 13 17.55 71.38 -50.68
N THR A 14 17.84 70.92 -49.46
CA THR A 14 17.88 69.48 -49.13
C THR A 14 17.13 69.24 -47.80
N ARG A 15 16.39 68.13 -47.75
CA ARG A 15 15.19 67.84 -46.94
C ARG A 15 15.37 67.81 -45.41
N LEU A 16 14.28 68.16 -44.71
CA LEU A 16 14.04 67.96 -43.26
C LEU A 16 13.22 66.67 -42.98
N LEU A 17 13.67 65.90 -41.97
CA LEU A 17 12.94 65.11 -40.94
C LEU A 17 12.10 63.85 -41.33
N PRO A 18 11.85 62.87 -40.39
CA PRO A 18 11.65 63.06 -38.95
C PRO A 18 12.37 62.13 -37.95
N GLN A 19 12.17 62.53 -36.69
CA GLN A 19 12.63 62.02 -35.41
C GLN A 19 12.23 60.58 -35.10
N ALA A 20 13.03 59.91 -34.27
CA ALA A 20 12.49 59.08 -33.18
C ALA A 20 13.42 59.17 -31.96
N LEU A 21 12.80 59.46 -30.83
CA LEU A 21 13.32 59.82 -29.51
C LEU A 21 14.26 58.75 -28.92
N ALA A 22 15.47 59.15 -28.53
CA ALA A 22 16.29 58.38 -27.61
C ALA A 22 15.91 58.77 -26.17
N ALA A 23 15.02 58.00 -25.56
CA ALA A 23 14.74 58.10 -24.13
C ALA A 23 15.86 57.39 -23.36
N SER A 24 16.70 58.15 -22.65
CA SER A 24 17.64 57.62 -21.68
C SER A 24 16.88 56.93 -20.55
N TRP A 25 16.96 55.60 -20.50
CA TRP A 25 16.51 54.81 -19.36
C TRP A 25 17.71 54.55 -18.45
N LEU A 26 17.69 55.10 -17.23
CA LEU A 26 18.52 54.62 -16.13
C LEU A 26 18.13 53.16 -15.86
N GLY A 27 18.98 52.24 -16.28
CA GLY A 27 18.79 50.80 -16.06
C GLY A 27 18.88 50.46 -14.57
N ALA A 28 17.74 50.47 -13.87
CA ALA A 28 17.60 49.72 -12.63
C ALA A 28 17.70 48.24 -12.99
N SER A 29 18.88 47.65 -12.79
CA SER A 29 19.05 46.19 -12.86
C SER A 29 18.26 45.55 -11.72
N PHE A 30 17.01 45.19 -11.99
CA PHE A 30 16.29 44.24 -11.15
C PHE A 30 16.96 42.88 -11.34
N LEU A 31 17.81 42.52 -10.37
CA LEU A 31 18.28 41.16 -10.21
C LEU A 31 17.05 40.30 -9.86
N VAL A 32 16.42 39.73 -10.88
CA VAL A 32 15.38 38.71 -10.71
C VAL A 32 16.09 37.48 -10.17
N VAL A 33 16.15 37.35 -8.84
CA VAL A 33 16.53 36.10 -8.20
C VAL A 33 15.35 35.14 -8.43
N PRO A 34 15.50 34.04 -9.19
CA PRO A 34 14.45 33.03 -9.24
C PRO A 34 14.29 32.47 -7.82
N ILE A 35 13.20 32.84 -7.16
CA ILE A 35 12.80 32.22 -5.89
C ILE A 35 12.35 30.81 -6.25
N ILE A 36 13.25 29.84 -6.07
CA ILE A 36 12.92 28.42 -6.09
C ILE A 36 12.15 28.16 -4.79
N LEU A 37 10.82 28.18 -4.85
CA LEU A 37 10.00 27.75 -3.72
C LEU A 37 10.17 26.23 -3.55
N PRO A 38 10.55 25.73 -2.37
CA PRO A 38 10.58 24.29 -2.12
C PRO A 38 9.13 23.76 -2.24
N VAL A 39 8.89 22.86 -3.18
CA VAL A 39 7.61 22.13 -3.22
C VAL A 39 7.66 21.08 -2.12
N PRO A 40 6.67 21.03 -1.21
CA PRO A 40 6.66 20.00 -0.18
C PRO A 40 6.56 18.62 -0.84
N ILE A 41 7.52 17.76 -0.50
CA ILE A 41 7.54 16.38 -0.98
C ILE A 41 6.55 15.60 -0.11
N LEU A 42 5.33 15.39 -0.61
CA LEU A 42 4.38 14.46 -0.01
C LEU A 42 4.87 13.02 -0.23
N ALA A 43 4.90 12.24 0.85
CA ALA A 43 5.25 10.82 0.75
C ALA A 43 4.00 10.02 0.40
N ALA A 44 3.97 9.48 -0.81
CA ALA A 44 2.94 8.54 -1.23
C ALA A 44 3.03 7.23 -0.43
N VAL A 45 1.96 6.43 -0.44
CA VAL A 45 1.96 5.12 0.22
C VAL A 45 1.56 4.05 -0.80
N LEU A 46 2.41 3.04 -1.03
CA LEU A 46 2.01 1.84 -1.74
C LEU A 46 1.10 1.06 -0.80
N ALA A 47 -0.20 1.26 -0.98
CA ALA A 47 -1.22 0.62 -0.17
C ALA A 47 -1.29 -0.85 -0.53
N ASP A 48 -1.48 -1.19 -1.80
CA ASP A 48 -1.75 -2.56 -2.23
C ASP A 48 -1.05 -2.88 -3.55
N TRP A 49 -0.86 -4.17 -3.81
CA TRP A 49 -0.31 -4.67 -5.07
C TRP A 49 -0.90 -6.05 -5.40
N GLY A 50 -0.94 -6.39 -6.69
CA GLY A 50 -1.39 -7.71 -7.11
C GLY A 50 -0.84 -8.10 -8.46
N LEU A 51 -0.39 -9.35 -8.59
CA LEU A 51 0.04 -9.94 -9.86
C LEU A 51 -1.04 -10.90 -10.36
N GLU A 52 -1.49 -10.71 -11.60
CA GLU A 52 -2.33 -11.66 -12.31
C GLU A 52 -1.44 -12.61 -13.14
N PRO A 53 -1.21 -13.86 -12.72
CA PRO A 53 -0.21 -14.74 -13.33
C PRO A 53 -0.51 -15.08 -14.78
N HIS A 54 -1.78 -15.14 -15.17
CA HIS A 54 -2.19 -15.52 -16.53
C HIS A 54 -1.89 -14.45 -17.57
N THR A 55 -1.83 -13.18 -17.16
CA THR A 55 -1.60 -12.04 -18.06
C THR A 55 -0.30 -11.30 -17.74
N ASN A 56 0.44 -11.79 -16.74
CA ASN A 56 1.61 -11.14 -16.15
C ASN A 56 1.37 -9.66 -15.81
N ARG A 57 0.12 -9.33 -15.46
CA ARG A 57 -0.32 -7.95 -15.21
C ARG A 57 -0.11 -7.64 -13.74
N LEU A 58 0.71 -6.63 -13.47
CA LEU A 58 0.93 -6.13 -12.12
C LEU A 58 0.07 -4.88 -11.90
N GLU A 59 -0.70 -4.89 -10.83
CA GLU A 59 -1.50 -3.75 -10.38
C GLU A 59 -0.93 -3.18 -9.10
N LEU A 60 -0.89 -1.85 -9.01
CA LEU A 60 -0.41 -1.11 -7.85
C LEU A 60 -1.48 -0.11 -7.43
N LEU A 61 -1.75 -0.06 -6.13
CA LEU A 61 -2.61 0.94 -5.52
C LEU A 61 -1.76 1.88 -4.66
N ILE A 62 -1.67 3.13 -5.08
CA ILE A 62 -0.83 4.14 -4.43
C ILE A 62 -1.72 5.27 -3.88
N GLU A 63 -1.57 5.58 -2.60
CA GLU A 63 -2.19 6.73 -1.96
C GLU A 63 -1.33 7.97 -2.22
N GLN A 64 -1.99 9.08 -2.60
CA GLN A 64 -1.38 10.30 -3.14
C GLN A 64 -0.69 10.13 -4.50
N ALA A 65 -0.58 11.24 -5.22
CA ALA A 65 0.04 11.25 -6.53
C ALA A 65 1.57 11.10 -6.41
N THR A 66 2.11 10.04 -7.02
CA THR A 66 3.54 9.90 -7.33
C THR A 66 3.67 9.49 -8.79
N GLN A 67 4.83 9.74 -9.40
CA GLN A 67 5.13 9.30 -10.75
C GLN A 67 6.11 8.12 -10.70
N PRO A 68 5.64 6.89 -10.96
CA PRO A 68 6.50 5.72 -11.04
C PRO A 68 7.48 5.81 -12.21
N ARG A 69 8.67 5.26 -12.03
CA ARG A 69 9.68 5.14 -13.09
C ARG A 69 9.85 3.68 -13.45
N LEU A 70 9.63 3.37 -14.72
CA LEU A 70 9.75 2.02 -15.26
C LEU A 70 11.12 1.84 -15.91
N SER A 71 11.80 0.73 -15.64
CA SER A 71 13.04 0.33 -16.30
C SER A 71 12.97 -1.15 -16.66
N VAL A 72 13.41 -1.49 -17.87
CA VAL A 72 13.34 -2.84 -18.43
C VAL A 72 14.76 -3.33 -18.72
N PHE A 73 15.08 -4.54 -18.27
CA PHE A 73 16.39 -5.17 -18.46
C PHE A 73 16.20 -6.58 -19.01
N ASN A 74 17.14 -7.08 -19.82
CA ASN A 74 17.12 -8.43 -20.39
C ASN A 74 18.25 -9.35 -19.86
N GLN A 75 18.98 -8.94 -18.81
CA GLN A 75 20.11 -9.69 -18.26
C GLN A 75 20.14 -9.66 -16.71
N PRO A 76 19.46 -10.59 -16.01
CA PRO A 76 18.31 -11.39 -16.50
C PRO A 76 17.07 -10.52 -16.84
N PRO A 77 16.07 -11.05 -17.56
CA PRO A 77 14.85 -10.34 -17.92
C PRO A 77 14.06 -9.90 -16.69
N ARG A 78 13.94 -8.59 -16.49
CA ARG A 78 13.24 -8.00 -15.35
C ARG A 78 12.67 -6.63 -15.67
N ILE A 79 11.55 -6.33 -15.05
CA ILE A 79 10.95 -5.00 -14.97
C ILE A 79 11.21 -4.45 -13.57
N VAL A 80 11.78 -3.25 -13.50
CA VAL A 80 11.99 -2.51 -12.25
C VAL A 80 11.08 -1.30 -12.26
N ILE A 81 10.32 -1.12 -11.18
CA ILE A 81 9.42 0.00 -10.96
C ILE A 81 9.90 0.73 -9.72
N ASP A 82 10.43 1.94 -9.92
CA ASP A 82 10.85 2.83 -8.84
C ASP A 82 9.72 3.78 -8.50
N LEU A 83 9.31 3.77 -7.24
CA LEU A 83 8.29 4.64 -6.67
C LEU A 83 8.98 5.69 -5.79
N PRO A 84 9.31 6.88 -6.34
CA PRO A 84 9.99 7.91 -5.57
C PRO A 84 9.07 8.41 -4.45
N ASN A 85 9.67 8.77 -3.31
CA ASN A 85 8.96 9.34 -2.16
C ASN A 85 7.74 8.49 -1.77
N THR A 86 7.85 7.17 -1.81
CA THR A 86 6.74 6.25 -1.56
C THR A 86 7.10 5.29 -0.44
N LYS A 87 6.25 5.23 0.59
CA LYS A 87 6.38 4.30 1.73
C LYS A 87 5.59 3.02 1.46
N LEU A 88 6.09 1.89 1.97
CA LEU A 88 5.36 0.63 1.91
C LEU A 88 4.37 0.51 3.08
N ALA A 89 3.08 0.30 2.78
CA ALA A 89 2.12 -0.20 3.76
C ALA A 89 1.97 -1.73 3.73
N VAL A 90 2.62 -2.38 2.76
CA VAL A 90 2.72 -3.83 2.66
C VAL A 90 4.05 -4.29 3.27
N LYS A 91 4.08 -5.51 3.79
CA LYS A 91 5.34 -6.12 4.21
C LYS A 91 6.25 -6.24 2.98
N PRO A 92 7.57 -5.98 3.10
CA PRO A 92 8.51 -6.34 2.05
C PRO A 92 8.37 -7.82 1.72
N ILE A 93 8.29 -8.14 0.44
CA ILE A 93 8.11 -9.51 -0.03
C ILE A 93 9.23 -9.92 -0.98
N ASN A 94 9.46 -11.22 -1.00
CA ASN A 94 10.37 -11.87 -1.92
C ASN A 94 9.78 -13.25 -2.29
N GLU A 95 8.89 -13.25 -3.27
CA GLU A 95 8.13 -14.44 -3.66
C GLU A 95 8.63 -15.00 -4.98
N TYR A 96 8.58 -16.33 -5.10
CA TYR A 96 8.97 -17.08 -6.29
C TYR A 96 7.73 -17.75 -6.89
N TYR A 97 7.68 -17.82 -8.23
CA TYR A 97 6.58 -18.43 -8.96
C TYR A 97 7.13 -19.39 -10.03
N GLU A 98 6.32 -20.38 -10.39
CA GLU A 98 6.63 -21.42 -11.39
C GLU A 98 6.21 -21.01 -12.82
N GLY A 99 5.74 -19.78 -13.02
CA GLY A 99 5.25 -19.27 -14.31
C GLY A 99 6.29 -18.45 -15.09
N ASP A 100 5.80 -17.59 -16.00
CA ASP A 100 6.62 -16.63 -16.76
C ASP A 100 7.36 -15.66 -15.83
N VAL A 101 6.65 -15.17 -14.82
CA VAL A 101 7.25 -14.49 -13.69
C VAL A 101 7.93 -15.56 -12.85
N ARG A 102 9.22 -15.39 -12.62
CA ARG A 102 10.03 -16.25 -11.74
C ARG A 102 10.00 -15.73 -10.31
N ARG A 103 10.02 -14.41 -10.15
CA ARG A 103 10.17 -13.77 -8.84
C ARG A 103 9.58 -12.37 -8.82
N ILE A 104 8.97 -11.99 -7.71
CA ILE A 104 8.63 -10.61 -7.39
C ILE A 104 9.28 -10.19 -6.07
N GLN A 105 9.87 -9.01 -6.06
CA GLN A 105 10.48 -8.40 -4.88
C GLN A 105 9.92 -7.00 -4.69
N ILE A 106 9.47 -6.69 -3.48
CA ILE A 106 8.96 -5.37 -3.10
C ILE A 106 9.72 -4.94 -1.86
N GLU A 107 10.41 -3.80 -1.94
CA GLU A 107 11.28 -3.31 -0.88
C GLU A 107 11.23 -1.79 -0.73
N GLN A 108 11.49 -1.33 0.49
CA GLN A 108 11.73 0.09 0.75
C GLN A 108 13.18 0.39 0.35
N PHE A 109 13.35 1.28 -0.61
CA PHE A 109 14.66 1.73 -1.08
C PHE A 109 15.25 2.75 -0.07
N PRO A 110 16.53 2.62 0.33
CA PRO A 110 17.13 3.46 1.38
C PRO A 110 17.09 4.97 1.11
N ALA A 111 17.05 5.39 -0.16
CA ALA A 111 17.04 6.80 -0.55
C ALA A 111 15.63 7.45 -0.50
N GLY A 112 14.69 6.89 0.28
CA GLY A 112 13.36 7.49 0.49
C GLY A 112 12.28 7.10 -0.53
N GLY A 113 12.44 5.98 -1.23
CA GLY A 113 11.45 5.47 -2.21
C GLY A 113 11.13 4.01 -2.00
N SER A 114 10.22 3.44 -2.79
CA SER A 114 9.99 1.99 -2.84
C SER A 114 10.40 1.45 -4.20
N ARG A 115 10.86 0.21 -4.25
CA ARG A 115 11.23 -0.47 -5.49
C ARG A 115 10.50 -1.79 -5.60
N ILE A 116 9.95 -2.03 -6.78
CA ILE A 116 9.33 -3.31 -7.15
C ILE A 116 10.14 -3.90 -8.29
N VAL A 117 10.54 -5.16 -8.17
CA VAL A 117 11.26 -5.90 -9.20
C VAL A 117 10.43 -7.12 -9.57
N LEU A 118 10.06 -7.20 -10.84
CA LEU A 118 9.41 -8.36 -11.45
C LEU A 118 10.42 -9.05 -12.36
N GLU A 119 10.97 -10.19 -11.91
CA GLU A 119 11.93 -10.99 -12.65
C GLU A 119 11.21 -12.13 -13.37
N PHE A 120 11.54 -12.31 -14.65
CA PHE A 120 10.97 -13.32 -15.52
C PHE A 120 11.94 -14.49 -15.72
N GLN A 121 11.45 -15.56 -16.34
CA GLN A 121 12.29 -16.72 -16.67
C GLN A 121 13.46 -16.31 -17.59
N PRO A 122 14.66 -16.88 -17.40
CA PRO A 122 15.87 -16.46 -18.10
C PRO A 122 15.84 -16.73 -19.61
N ASN A 123 14.94 -17.61 -20.06
CA ASN A 123 14.70 -17.90 -21.47
C ASN A 123 13.75 -16.90 -22.14
N MET A 124 13.19 -15.93 -21.42
CA MET A 124 12.32 -14.89 -21.96
C MET A 124 13.10 -13.63 -22.33
N VAL A 125 12.60 -12.88 -23.31
CA VAL A 125 13.16 -11.59 -23.71
C VAL A 125 12.03 -10.56 -23.71
N LEU A 126 12.17 -9.54 -22.87
CA LEU A 126 11.26 -8.40 -22.81
C LEU A 126 11.51 -7.48 -24.00
N ASP A 127 10.42 -6.99 -24.60
CA ASP A 127 10.46 -5.89 -25.56
C ASP A 127 10.26 -4.56 -24.83
N PRO A 128 11.34 -3.80 -24.55
CA PRO A 128 11.24 -2.56 -23.77
C PRO A 128 10.38 -1.49 -24.44
N ALA A 129 10.21 -1.52 -25.76
CA ALA A 129 9.37 -0.57 -26.48
C ALA A 129 7.87 -0.85 -26.32
N ARG A 130 7.52 -2.08 -25.94
CA ARG A 130 6.13 -2.53 -25.81
C ARG A 130 5.70 -2.76 -24.36
N VAL A 131 6.62 -2.75 -23.38
CA VAL A 131 6.24 -2.75 -21.96
C VAL A 131 5.53 -1.43 -21.64
N GLN A 132 4.34 -1.52 -21.05
CA GLN A 132 3.51 -0.36 -20.76
C GLN A 132 3.24 -0.23 -19.28
N MET A 133 3.29 1.01 -18.80
CA MET A 133 2.81 1.41 -17.49
C MET A 133 1.71 2.45 -17.68
N GLN A 134 0.50 2.12 -17.23
CA GLN A 134 -0.70 2.95 -17.43
C GLN A 134 -1.32 3.30 -16.09
N LYS A 135 -1.72 4.56 -15.93
CA LYS A 135 -2.55 5.01 -14.82
C LYS A 135 -4.02 4.77 -15.20
N LEU A 136 -4.70 3.87 -14.50
CA LEU A 136 -6.05 3.40 -14.85
C LEU A 136 -7.15 4.26 -14.23
N ALA A 137 -6.96 4.71 -12.99
CA ALA A 137 -7.93 5.53 -12.28
C ALA A 137 -7.24 6.35 -11.20
N SER A 138 -7.72 7.59 -11.01
CA SER A 138 -7.54 8.36 -9.78
C SER A 138 -8.90 8.36 -9.09
N GLN A 139 -9.12 7.49 -8.09
CA GLN A 139 -10.36 7.54 -7.33
C GLN A 139 -10.20 8.54 -6.19
N VAL A 140 -11.07 9.56 -6.18
CA VAL A 140 -11.24 10.49 -5.06
C VAL A 140 -12.46 10.04 -4.29
N ASP A 141 -12.30 9.06 -3.40
CA ASP A 141 -13.34 8.75 -2.42
C ASP A 141 -13.05 9.55 -1.16
N ILE A 142 -13.98 10.41 -0.77
CA ILE A 142 -14.06 11.12 0.53
C ILE A 142 -12.66 11.39 1.15
N GLY A 143 -11.91 12.28 0.50
CA GLY A 143 -10.61 12.76 1.00
C GLY A 143 -9.42 11.80 0.83
N ALA A 144 -9.47 10.77 -0.01
CA ALA A 144 -8.27 10.02 -0.46
C ALA A 144 -8.10 10.09 -1.97
N PHE A 145 -6.90 10.49 -2.41
CA PHE A 145 -6.43 10.24 -3.77
C PHE A 145 -5.82 8.84 -3.82
N ARG A 146 -6.44 7.94 -4.59
CA ARG A 146 -5.90 6.62 -4.90
C ARG A 146 -5.59 6.50 -6.38
N ASP A 147 -4.31 6.39 -6.70
CA ASP A 147 -3.82 6.14 -8.04
C ASP A 147 -3.66 4.63 -8.26
N ARG A 148 -4.45 4.08 -9.19
CA ARG A 148 -4.27 2.70 -9.66
C ARG A 148 -3.37 2.67 -10.88
N TRP A 149 -2.21 2.04 -10.76
CA TRP A 149 -1.28 1.81 -11.85
C TRP A 149 -1.32 0.36 -12.30
N VAL A 150 -1.18 0.14 -13.61
CA VAL A 150 -1.13 -1.18 -14.21
C VAL A 150 0.12 -1.28 -15.08
N VAL A 151 0.91 -2.31 -14.85
CA VAL A 151 2.10 -2.64 -15.64
C VAL A 151 1.83 -3.90 -16.43
N ARG A 152 2.10 -3.84 -17.74
CA ARG A 152 1.94 -4.95 -18.68
C ARG A 152 3.27 -5.23 -19.35
N PRO A 153 3.89 -6.41 -19.09
CA PRO A 153 5.08 -6.82 -19.82
C PRO A 153 4.71 -7.11 -21.29
N ALA A 154 5.72 -6.98 -22.13
CA ALA A 154 5.66 -7.40 -23.51
C ALA A 154 6.94 -8.18 -23.81
N PHE A 155 6.79 -9.26 -24.57
CA PHE A 155 7.89 -10.15 -24.91
C PHE A 155 8.11 -10.14 -26.41
N VAL A 156 9.34 -10.39 -26.83
CA VAL A 156 9.65 -10.60 -28.24
C VAL A 156 9.02 -11.93 -28.68
N GLU A 157 8.35 -11.90 -29.82
CA GLU A 157 7.70 -13.09 -30.40
C GLU A 157 8.74 -14.19 -30.63
N GLY A 158 8.46 -15.41 -30.15
CA GLY A 158 9.37 -16.56 -30.24
C GLY A 158 10.13 -16.92 -28.96
N THR A 159 10.06 -16.08 -27.91
CA THR A 159 10.45 -16.53 -26.56
C THR A 159 9.29 -17.29 -25.92
N THR A 160 9.40 -18.62 -25.92
CA THR A 160 8.38 -19.50 -25.34
C THR A 160 8.44 -19.47 -23.82
N ALA A 161 7.35 -19.03 -23.20
CA ALA A 161 6.93 -19.51 -21.89
C ALA A 161 7.04 -21.04 -21.87
N PHE A 162 7.50 -21.63 -20.77
CA PHE A 162 7.25 -23.06 -20.57
C PHE A 162 5.73 -23.25 -20.65
N PRO A 163 5.21 -24.12 -21.53
CA PRO A 163 3.79 -24.44 -21.48
C PRO A 163 3.53 -25.02 -20.09
N MET A 164 2.73 -24.32 -19.29
CA MET A 164 2.07 -24.94 -18.15
C MET A 164 1.37 -26.19 -18.71
N PRO A 165 1.49 -27.38 -18.11
CA PRO A 165 0.72 -28.51 -18.57
C PRO A 165 -0.76 -28.11 -18.47
N SER A 166 -1.39 -27.85 -19.60
CA SER A 166 -2.84 -27.87 -19.71
C SER A 166 -3.32 -29.17 -19.06
N PRO A 167 -4.42 -29.19 -18.28
CA PRO A 167 -5.01 -30.45 -17.90
C PRO A 167 -5.27 -31.19 -19.21
N SER A 168 -4.48 -32.24 -19.45
CA SER A 168 -4.67 -33.09 -20.60
C SER A 168 -6.09 -33.63 -20.44
N ASN A 169 -6.95 -33.33 -21.41
CA ASN A 169 -8.14 -34.15 -21.61
C ASN A 169 -7.63 -35.59 -21.67
N SER A 170 -7.83 -36.34 -20.59
CA SER A 170 -7.50 -37.74 -20.51
C SER A 170 -8.23 -38.41 -21.67
N VAL A 171 -7.50 -38.80 -22.70
CA VAL A 171 -7.98 -39.80 -23.63
C VAL A 171 -8.22 -41.02 -22.74
N VAL A 172 -9.49 -41.34 -22.52
CA VAL A 172 -9.90 -42.58 -21.85
C VAL A 172 -9.49 -43.71 -22.79
N ILE A 173 -8.28 -44.24 -22.58
CA ILE A 173 -7.92 -45.53 -23.14
C ILE A 173 -8.68 -46.55 -22.29
N SER A 174 -9.81 -47.01 -22.82
CA SER A 174 -10.54 -48.15 -22.27
C SER A 174 -9.68 -49.40 -22.42
N VAL A 175 -8.94 -49.75 -21.37
CA VAL A 175 -8.28 -51.04 -21.26
C VAL A 175 -9.30 -52.01 -20.65
N PRO A 176 -9.64 -53.13 -21.30
CA PRO A 176 -10.54 -54.12 -20.72
C PRO A 176 -9.92 -54.73 -19.45
N PRO A 177 -10.71 -54.99 -18.40
CA PRO A 177 -10.19 -55.47 -17.14
C PRO A 177 -9.61 -56.90 -17.28
N PRO A 178 -8.50 -57.22 -16.59
CA PRO A 178 -8.01 -58.58 -16.50
C PRO A 178 -8.97 -59.44 -15.66
N ALA A 179 -9.18 -60.68 -16.09
CA ALA A 179 -10.01 -61.67 -15.41
C ALA A 179 -9.52 -61.90 -13.97
N VAL A 180 -10.46 -61.80 -13.02
CA VAL A 180 -10.25 -62.13 -11.60
C VAL A 180 -10.24 -63.65 -11.45
N ASN A 181 -9.07 -64.21 -11.15
CA ASN A 181 -8.98 -65.55 -10.57
C ASN A 181 -9.15 -65.43 -9.05
N THR A 182 -10.24 -66.02 -8.54
CA THR A 182 -10.55 -66.15 -7.12
C THR A 182 -9.77 -67.31 -6.50
N PRO A 183 -9.16 -67.13 -5.31
CA PRO A 183 -8.91 -68.24 -4.39
C PRO A 183 -9.91 -68.22 -3.23
N SER A 184 -10.37 -69.43 -2.91
CA SER A 184 -11.29 -69.83 -1.87
C SER A 184 -10.75 -69.73 -0.42
N GLN A 185 -11.69 -69.51 0.50
CA GLN A 185 -11.74 -69.76 1.95
C GLN A 185 -10.51 -70.32 2.69
N GLY A 186 -10.16 -69.66 3.80
CA GLY A 186 -9.37 -70.21 4.90
C GLY A 186 -9.66 -69.45 6.21
N ASN A 187 -10.22 -70.16 7.19
CA ASN A 187 -10.63 -69.71 8.52
C ASN A 187 -9.56 -68.96 9.34
N PHE A 188 -9.98 -67.93 10.10
CA PHE A 188 -9.30 -67.53 11.34
C PHE A 188 -10.31 -67.26 12.47
N PRO A 189 -10.02 -67.70 13.72
CA PRO A 189 -10.98 -67.76 14.83
C PRO A 189 -11.13 -66.44 15.61
N SER A 190 -12.33 -66.22 16.15
CA SER A 190 -12.66 -65.18 17.12
C SER A 190 -12.10 -65.51 18.50
N SER A 191 -11.27 -64.63 19.08
CA SER A 191 -10.90 -64.72 20.50
C SER A 191 -11.84 -63.89 21.36
N THR A 192 -12.71 -64.59 22.08
CA THR A 192 -13.50 -64.13 23.22
C THR A 192 -12.59 -63.92 24.43
N LEU A 193 -12.71 -62.76 25.09
CA LEU A 193 -12.16 -62.53 26.42
C LEU A 193 -13.23 -62.89 27.49
N PRO A 194 -12.92 -63.73 28.49
CA PRO A 194 -13.83 -64.08 29.57
C PRO A 194 -13.92 -62.98 30.64
N GLY A 195 -15.12 -62.76 31.18
CA GLY A 195 -15.37 -61.82 32.28
C GLY A 195 -15.10 -62.37 33.68
N LEU A 196 -15.40 -61.53 34.69
CA LEU A 196 -15.85 -61.79 36.07
C LEU A 196 -15.71 -60.48 36.90
N PRO A 197 -16.39 -60.30 38.04
CA PRO A 197 -17.83 -60.30 38.29
C PRO A 197 -18.34 -58.95 38.84
N VAL A 198 -19.67 -58.81 38.90
CA VAL A 198 -20.40 -57.73 39.58
C VAL A 198 -20.27 -57.90 41.10
N ASP A 199 -19.96 -56.83 41.83
CA ASP A 199 -20.31 -56.71 43.24
C ASP A 199 -21.09 -55.41 43.47
N MET A 200 -22.22 -55.58 44.15
CA MET A 200 -23.25 -54.58 44.41
C MET A 200 -23.38 -54.50 45.92
N SER A 201 -22.78 -53.48 46.55
CA SER A 201 -23.22 -53.02 47.87
C SER A 201 -22.55 -51.70 48.27
N GLY A 202 -23.37 -50.74 48.72
CA GLY A 202 -22.93 -49.64 49.60
C GLY A 202 -23.17 -48.21 49.13
N ILE A 203 -24.40 -47.72 49.27
CA ILE A 203 -24.67 -46.27 49.41
C ILE A 203 -24.36 -45.90 50.88
N PRO A 204 -23.72 -44.76 51.15
CA PRO A 204 -24.40 -43.79 51.97
C PRO A 204 -24.30 -42.36 51.44
N SER A 205 -25.44 -41.69 51.45
CA SER A 205 -25.64 -40.26 51.30
C SER A 205 -24.78 -39.45 52.28
N ARG A 206 -24.20 -38.32 51.85
CA ARG A 206 -23.86 -37.19 52.74
C ARG A 206 -23.81 -35.86 51.99
N THR A 207 -24.79 -35.04 52.34
CA THR A 207 -24.96 -33.60 52.18
C THR A 207 -23.74 -32.80 52.65
N VAL A 208 -23.26 -31.82 51.87
CA VAL A 208 -23.24 -30.39 52.23
C VAL A 208 -22.83 -29.50 51.05
N SER A 209 -23.61 -28.44 50.86
CA SER A 209 -23.41 -27.34 49.93
C SER A 209 -22.51 -26.27 50.57
N PRO A 210 -21.49 -25.72 49.88
CA PRO A 210 -20.96 -24.42 50.22
C PRO A 210 -21.67 -23.35 49.38
N SER A 211 -22.37 -22.42 50.05
CA SER A 211 -22.87 -21.20 49.44
C SER A 211 -21.70 -20.37 48.92
N VAL A 212 -21.49 -20.34 47.61
CA VAL A 212 -20.60 -19.37 46.97
C VAL A 212 -21.38 -18.08 46.78
N VAL A 213 -20.98 -17.06 47.52
CA VAL A 213 -21.38 -15.68 47.30
C VAL A 213 -20.89 -15.28 45.90
N VAL A 214 -21.84 -15.06 44.98
CA VAL A 214 -21.55 -14.60 43.62
C VAL A 214 -21.32 -13.08 43.67
N PRO A 215 -20.16 -12.56 43.27
CA PRO A 215 -19.96 -11.12 43.10
C PRO A 215 -20.88 -10.60 41.98
N PRO A 216 -21.32 -9.33 41.99
CA PRO A 216 -22.16 -8.79 40.93
C PRO A 216 -21.44 -8.92 39.58
N LEU A 217 -22.12 -9.51 38.59
CA LEU A 217 -21.60 -9.63 37.23
C LEU A 217 -21.18 -8.26 36.72
N ALA A 218 -19.91 -8.13 36.33
CA ALA A 218 -19.49 -7.10 35.39
C ALA A 218 -20.33 -7.23 34.11
N PRO A 219 -20.71 -6.12 33.45
CA PRO A 219 -21.51 -6.19 32.23
C PRO A 219 -20.78 -7.05 31.18
N ARG A 220 -21.42 -8.14 30.75
CA ARG A 220 -20.95 -8.93 29.62
C ARG A 220 -21.05 -8.05 28.37
N HIS A 221 -19.92 -7.58 27.87
CA HIS A 221 -19.87 -6.93 26.58
C HIS A 221 -20.27 -7.95 25.51
N ASN A 222 -21.39 -7.65 24.85
CA ASN A 222 -22.03 -8.47 23.84
C ASN A 222 -21.19 -8.41 22.54
N SER A 223 -20.11 -9.19 22.47
CA SER A 223 -19.35 -9.38 21.23
C SER A 223 -20.25 -10.13 20.25
N LYS A 224 -20.83 -9.42 19.28
CA LYS A 224 -21.51 -10.07 18.15
C LYS A 224 -20.52 -11.04 17.48
N PRO A 225 -20.91 -12.28 17.16
CA PRO A 225 -20.05 -13.18 16.38
C PRO A 225 -19.68 -12.50 15.06
N GLY A 226 -18.37 -12.37 14.77
CA GLY A 226 -17.86 -11.70 13.58
C GLY A 226 -17.48 -10.22 13.72
N VAL A 227 -17.23 -9.74 14.95
CA VAL A 227 -16.57 -8.43 15.19
C VAL A 227 -15.17 -8.68 15.72
N LEU A 228 -14.13 -8.38 14.93
CA LEU A 228 -12.71 -8.49 15.32
C LEU A 228 -12.35 -7.46 16.39
N LEU A 229 -12.75 -6.20 16.19
CA LEU A 229 -12.53 -5.12 17.16
C LEU A 229 -13.80 -4.29 17.35
N PRO A 230 -14.27 -4.08 18.60
CA PRO A 230 -15.46 -3.27 18.84
C PRO A 230 -15.19 -1.78 18.56
N LYS A 231 -16.25 -1.06 18.20
CA LYS A 231 -16.23 0.41 18.12
C LYS A 231 -15.76 0.98 19.45
N GLY A 232 -14.89 1.99 19.40
CA GLY A 232 -14.34 2.64 20.59
C GLY A 232 -13.04 2.04 21.12
N THR A 233 -12.59 0.90 20.57
CA THR A 233 -11.26 0.35 20.85
C THR A 233 -10.19 1.41 20.58
N VAL A 234 -9.25 1.56 21.51
CA VAL A 234 -8.12 2.49 21.40
C VAL A 234 -6.89 1.70 20.98
N LEU A 235 -6.20 2.19 19.96
CA LEU A 235 -4.96 1.61 19.43
C LEU A 235 -3.86 2.66 19.50
N ASN A 236 -2.67 2.26 19.97
CA ASN A 236 -1.49 3.11 20.00
C ASN A 236 -0.64 2.82 18.77
N LEU A 237 -0.48 3.79 17.90
CA LEU A 237 0.22 3.64 16.63
C LEU A 237 1.51 4.47 16.67
N ARG A 238 2.66 3.86 16.43
CA ARG A 238 3.94 4.57 16.35
C ARG A 238 4.26 4.94 14.91
N TYR A 239 4.82 6.12 14.71
CA TYR A 239 5.38 6.49 13.43
C TYR A 239 6.69 5.72 13.18
N SER A 240 6.75 5.01 12.05
CA SER A 240 7.90 4.16 11.69
C SER A 240 8.88 4.80 10.72
N GLY A 241 8.62 6.03 10.27
CA GLY A 241 9.56 6.75 9.42
C GLY A 241 10.85 7.07 10.18
N ASN A 242 11.93 7.18 9.42
CA ASN A 242 13.27 7.57 9.89
C ASN A 242 13.53 9.07 9.73
N GLU A 243 12.58 9.82 9.18
CA GLU A 243 12.66 11.25 8.94
C GLU A 243 11.57 11.98 9.72
N ILE A 244 11.92 13.17 10.19
CA ILE A 244 10.97 14.13 10.77
C ILE A 244 10.04 14.63 9.66
N VAL A 245 8.74 14.52 9.86
CA VAL A 245 7.74 14.96 8.87
C VAL A 245 6.98 16.19 9.37
N THR A 246 7.02 17.28 8.60
CA THR A 246 6.20 18.46 8.87
C THR A 246 4.75 18.20 8.43
N LEU A 247 3.80 18.48 9.32
CA LEU A 247 2.36 18.36 9.07
C LEU A 247 1.81 19.72 8.63
N GLU A 248 1.71 19.91 7.31
CA GLU A 248 1.29 21.17 6.72
C GLU A 248 -0.22 21.41 6.87
N ARG A 249 -0.60 22.65 7.20
CA ARG A 249 -2.00 23.03 7.35
C ARG A 249 -2.73 23.00 6.01
N GLY A 250 -3.91 22.39 5.99
CA GLY A 250 -4.76 22.32 4.79
C GLY A 250 -4.30 21.28 3.76
N VAL A 251 -3.27 20.49 4.06
CA VAL A 251 -2.77 19.43 3.19
C VAL A 251 -2.88 18.10 3.92
N ASP A 252 -3.62 17.15 3.35
CA ASP A 252 -3.71 15.80 3.89
C ASP A 252 -2.39 15.06 3.64
N ARG A 253 -1.72 14.67 4.72
CA ARG A 253 -0.43 13.97 4.67
C ARG A 253 -0.62 12.48 4.95
N TYR A 254 -0.53 11.64 3.91
CA TYR A 254 -0.66 10.19 4.06
C TYR A 254 0.59 9.62 4.74
N GLU A 255 0.36 8.73 5.69
CA GLU A 255 1.43 8.08 6.45
C GLU A 255 1.04 6.65 6.83
N VAL A 256 2.08 5.84 7.02
CA VAL A 256 1.96 4.50 7.61
C VAL A 256 2.46 4.59 9.04
N LEU A 257 1.60 4.25 9.99
CA LEU A 257 1.98 4.06 11.38
C LEU A 257 1.88 2.58 11.72
N LEU A 258 2.77 2.11 12.58
CA LEU A 258 2.82 0.71 13.01
C LEU A 258 2.16 0.56 14.37
N LEU A 259 1.42 -0.52 14.56
CA LEU A 259 0.84 -0.83 15.85
C LEU A 259 1.95 -1.02 16.90
N ASN A 260 1.91 -0.24 17.99
CA ASN A 260 2.97 -0.25 18.99
C ASN A 260 3.03 -1.56 19.78
N GLU A 261 1.86 -2.15 20.09
CA GLU A 261 1.74 -3.38 20.87
C GLU A 261 0.65 -4.29 20.31
N ALA A 262 0.85 -5.60 20.41
CA ALA A 262 -0.10 -6.58 19.92
C ALA A 262 -1.45 -6.45 20.63
N VAL A 263 -2.54 -6.40 19.86
CA VAL A 263 -3.91 -6.47 20.38
C VAL A 263 -4.26 -7.92 20.65
N ARG A 264 -4.75 -8.21 21.85
CA ARG A 264 -5.12 -9.55 22.28
C ARG A 264 -6.59 -9.63 22.67
N ASP A 265 -7.18 -10.80 22.51
CA ASP A 265 -8.50 -11.10 23.03
C ASP A 265 -8.47 -11.32 24.56
N PRO A 266 -9.61 -11.38 25.26
CA PRO A 266 -9.66 -11.65 26.70
C PRO A 266 -9.06 -12.99 27.12
N THR A 267 -8.88 -13.93 26.18
CA THR A 267 -8.25 -15.23 26.42
C THR A 267 -6.73 -15.21 26.19
N GLY A 268 -6.17 -14.07 25.75
CA GLY A 268 -4.76 -13.84 25.54
C GLY A 268 -4.26 -14.10 24.11
N ASN A 269 -5.13 -14.54 23.20
CA ASN A 269 -4.75 -14.79 21.81
C ASN A 269 -4.49 -13.46 21.09
N VAL A 270 -3.45 -13.41 20.26
CA VAL A 270 -3.16 -12.22 19.45
C VAL A 270 -4.19 -12.12 18.33
N ILE A 271 -4.95 -11.01 18.32
CA ILE A 271 -5.89 -10.65 17.25
C ILE A 271 -5.14 -9.83 16.19
N ILE A 272 -4.32 -8.88 16.62
CA ILE A 272 -3.52 -8.04 15.73
C ILE A 272 -2.08 -8.02 16.27
N PRO A 273 -1.10 -8.52 15.52
CA PRO A 273 0.30 -8.49 15.92
C PRO A 273 0.83 -7.07 16.12
N ALA A 274 1.83 -6.89 16.98
CA ALA A 274 2.61 -5.66 17.00
C ALA A 274 3.26 -5.43 15.63
N ASP A 275 3.62 -4.18 15.34
CA ASP A 275 4.20 -3.73 14.07
C ASP A 275 3.28 -3.91 12.84
N THR A 276 2.00 -4.17 13.07
CA THR A 276 1.01 -4.25 11.99
C THR A 276 0.82 -2.85 11.38
N PRO A 277 0.95 -2.68 10.05
CA PRO A 277 0.77 -1.38 9.39
C PRO A 277 -0.67 -0.88 9.42
N PHE A 278 -0.83 0.40 9.75
CA PHE A 278 -2.05 1.17 9.64
C PHE A 278 -1.85 2.32 8.66
N ILE A 279 -2.70 2.37 7.64
CA ILE A 279 -2.68 3.37 6.59
C ILE A 279 -3.68 4.45 6.96
N GLY A 280 -3.21 5.68 6.97
CA GLY A 280 -4.04 6.83 7.25
C GLY A 280 -3.43 8.12 6.72
N TYR A 281 -4.02 9.23 7.12
CA TYR A 281 -3.50 10.55 6.81
C TYR A 281 -3.68 11.49 7.99
N PHE A 282 -2.78 12.45 8.11
CA PHE A 282 -2.94 13.58 9.00
C PHE A 282 -3.72 14.69 8.30
N GLU A 283 -4.86 15.07 8.87
CA GLU A 283 -5.52 16.35 8.58
C GLU A 283 -4.98 17.39 9.56
N THR A 284 -4.48 18.52 9.07
CA THR A 284 -3.91 19.57 9.93
C THR A 284 -4.59 20.91 9.70
N ASN A 285 -5.01 21.56 10.78
CA ASN A 285 -5.64 22.88 10.71
C ASN A 285 -5.17 23.79 11.86
N SER A 286 -5.83 24.94 12.02
CA SER A 286 -5.49 25.91 13.07
C SER A 286 -5.62 25.39 14.50
N LYS A 287 -6.35 24.29 14.73
CA LYS A 287 -6.54 23.65 16.03
C LYS A 287 -5.56 22.49 16.30
N GLY A 288 -4.63 22.22 15.38
CA GLY A 288 -3.68 21.11 15.43
C GLY A 288 -3.98 20.02 14.41
N SER A 289 -3.28 18.89 14.55
CA SER A 289 -3.38 17.75 13.65
C SER A 289 -4.26 16.64 14.20
N ARG A 290 -4.82 15.83 13.32
CA ARG A 290 -5.51 14.59 13.67
C ARG A 290 -5.11 13.52 12.68
N PHE A 291 -4.80 12.33 13.18
CA PHE A 291 -4.60 11.16 12.33
C PHE A 291 -5.95 10.48 12.07
N VAL A 292 -6.26 10.22 10.80
CA VAL A 292 -7.45 9.50 10.34
C VAL A 292 -6.98 8.23 9.67
N VAL A 293 -7.37 7.09 10.22
CA VAL A 293 -7.04 5.76 9.73
C VAL A 293 -8.09 5.32 8.71
N LYS A 294 -7.63 4.73 7.61
CA LYS A 294 -8.47 4.20 6.53
C LYS A 294 -8.35 2.69 6.37
N ALA A 295 -7.18 2.12 6.63
CA ALA A 295 -6.95 0.69 6.44
C ALA A 295 -5.89 0.14 7.40
N ILE A 296 -5.89 -1.17 7.55
CA ILE A 296 -4.89 -1.97 8.27
C ILE A 296 -4.41 -3.11 7.36
N THR A 297 -3.13 -3.44 7.42
CA THR A 297 -2.55 -4.56 6.65
C THR A 297 -2.47 -5.81 7.54
N LEU A 298 -3.42 -6.73 7.40
CA LEU A 298 -3.47 -7.99 8.17
C LEU A 298 -3.32 -9.19 7.23
N ASP A 299 -2.45 -10.13 7.57
CA ASP A 299 -2.17 -11.33 6.75
C ASP A 299 -1.81 -11.00 5.29
N GLY A 300 -1.08 -9.90 5.08
CA GLY A 300 -0.72 -9.42 3.74
C GLY A 300 -1.85 -8.77 2.96
N ARG A 301 -3.03 -8.56 3.57
CA ARG A 301 -4.21 -7.96 2.94
C ARG A 301 -4.57 -6.64 3.59
N ASN A 302 -4.96 -5.67 2.77
CA ASN A 302 -5.49 -4.41 3.25
C ASN A 302 -6.97 -4.53 3.60
N LEU A 303 -7.29 -4.37 4.88
CA LEU A 303 -8.65 -4.37 5.39
C LEU A 303 -9.06 -2.92 5.72
N PRO A 304 -10.23 -2.45 5.25
CA PRO A 304 -10.72 -1.13 5.60
C PRO A 304 -11.04 -1.05 7.10
N ILE A 305 -10.66 0.07 7.73
CA ILE A 305 -10.98 0.34 9.12
C ILE A 305 -11.18 1.84 9.33
N SER A 306 -12.19 2.19 10.13
CA SER A 306 -12.51 3.57 10.48
C SER A 306 -12.02 3.86 11.90
N ALA A 307 -10.92 4.61 12.04
CA ALA A 307 -10.41 5.08 13.33
C ALA A 307 -9.81 6.47 13.22
N ARG A 308 -9.75 7.21 14.34
CA ARG A 308 -9.12 8.54 14.37
C ARG A 308 -8.58 8.91 15.74
N SER A 309 -7.56 9.76 15.76
CA SER A 309 -7.06 10.35 17.00
C SER A 309 -7.95 11.49 17.49
N GLU A 310 -7.79 11.85 18.75
CA GLU A 310 -8.17 13.19 19.20
C GLU A 310 -7.31 14.25 18.49
N ARG A 311 -7.69 15.52 18.61
CA ARG A 311 -6.87 16.60 18.05
C ARG A 311 -5.58 16.79 18.85
N LEU A 312 -4.47 16.60 18.17
CA LEU A 312 -3.11 16.75 18.66
C LEU A 312 -2.70 18.21 18.48
N ARG A 313 -3.00 19.05 19.47
CA ARG A 313 -2.87 20.52 19.37
C ARG A 313 -1.44 21.01 19.13
N HIS A 314 -0.44 20.22 19.53
CA HIS A 314 0.98 20.58 19.45
C HIS A 314 1.75 19.77 18.40
N LEU A 315 1.12 18.74 17.83
CA LEU A 315 1.78 17.91 16.83
C LEU A 315 1.64 18.58 15.47
N LEU A 316 2.61 19.43 15.13
CA LEU A 316 2.77 20.00 13.78
C LEU A 316 3.94 19.34 13.03
N VAL A 317 4.64 18.46 13.72
CA VAL A 317 5.80 17.72 13.26
C VAL A 317 5.66 16.32 13.82
N LEU A 318 6.01 15.31 13.03
CA LEU A 318 5.96 13.91 13.39
C LEU A 318 7.39 13.36 13.46
N ASP A 319 7.86 13.14 14.68
CA ASP A 319 9.20 12.61 14.95
C ASP A 319 9.23 11.07 14.83
N PRO A 320 10.35 10.47 14.40
CA PRO A 320 10.54 9.02 14.43
C PRO A 320 10.18 8.41 15.79
N GLY A 321 9.28 7.41 15.79
CA GLY A 321 8.82 6.76 17.01
C GLY A 321 7.67 7.46 17.74
N GLU A 322 7.22 8.63 17.29
CA GLU A 322 6.07 9.34 17.89
C GLU A 322 4.83 8.44 17.93
N VAL A 323 4.17 8.37 19.09
CA VAL A 323 3.00 7.50 19.31
C VAL A 323 1.71 8.31 19.28
N VAL A 324 0.79 7.90 18.40
CA VAL A 324 -0.54 8.47 18.24
C VAL A 324 -1.60 7.46 18.67
N SER A 325 -2.39 7.83 19.69
CA SER A 325 -3.55 7.04 20.10
C SER A 325 -4.75 7.34 19.19
N VAL A 326 -5.25 6.31 18.53
CA VAL A 326 -6.46 6.39 17.70
C VAL A 326 -7.59 5.58 18.32
N ARG A 327 -8.83 6.02 18.10
CA ARG A 327 -10.03 5.32 18.54
C ARG A 327 -10.83 4.87 17.32
N LEU A 328 -11.23 3.60 17.30
CA LEU A 328 -12.15 3.06 16.30
C LEU A 328 -13.48 3.80 16.36
N THR A 329 -13.91 4.36 15.23
CA THR A 329 -15.21 5.03 15.09
C THR A 329 -16.31 4.05 14.72
N GLU A 330 -15.94 2.88 14.19
CA GLU A 330 -16.80 1.78 13.80
C GLU A 330 -16.21 0.46 14.27
N ALA A 331 -17.02 -0.59 14.32
CA ALA A 331 -16.53 -1.93 14.66
C ALA A 331 -15.85 -2.55 13.42
N MET A 332 -14.67 -3.13 13.60
CA MET A 332 -14.00 -3.92 12.57
C MET A 332 -14.57 -5.34 12.59
N ARG A 333 -14.92 -5.87 11.42
CA ARG A 333 -15.52 -7.19 11.25
C ARG A 333 -14.62 -8.08 10.41
#